data_AF-A0A917KE27-F1
#
_entry.id   AF-A0A917KE27-F1
#
_cell.length_a   1.000
_cell.length_b   1.000
_cell.length_c   1.000
_cell.angle_alpha   90.00
_cell.angle_beta   90.00
_cell.angle_gamma   90.00
#
_symmetry.space_group_name_H-M   'P 1'
#
loop_
_entity.id
_entity.type
_entity.pdbx_description
1 polymer ?
#
loop_
_entity_poly.entity_id
_entity_poly.type
_entity_poly.pdbx_seq_one_letter_code
_entity_poly.pdbx_strand_id
1 'polypeptide(L)'
;MARKLHFVAYLKAGPSASYPSTWRHPSASLDDLFRPERWEHIARTLEAPRFDAFFFADGLGMPDLYKDRFNDYLDRGGQLSLRDPMGLPPLARARSISGWG
;
A
#
# COMPACT_ATOMS: atom_id res chain seq x y z
N MET A 1 -14.42 -26.69 16.28
CA MET A 1 -14.47 -25.87 15.05
C MET A 1 -13.05 -25.60 14.57
N ALA A 2 -12.79 -25.63 13.27
CA ALA A 2 -11.49 -25.22 12.73
C ALA A 2 -11.37 -23.68 12.72
N ARG A 3 -10.23 -23.15 13.16
CA ARG A 3 -9.91 -21.71 13.07
C ARG A 3 -9.69 -21.33 11.60
N LYS A 4 -10.27 -20.22 11.17
CA LYS A 4 -10.00 -19.62 9.85
C LYS A 4 -8.77 -18.72 9.95
N LEU A 5 -7.92 -18.76 8.92
CA LEU A 5 -6.88 -17.75 8.74
C LEU A 5 -7.53 -16.47 8.22
N HIS A 6 -7.13 -15.32 8.75
CA HIS A 6 -7.52 -14.01 8.19
C HIS A 6 -6.40 -13.50 7.30
N PHE A 7 -6.75 -13.05 6.11
CA PHE A 7 -5.82 -12.49 5.12
C PHE A 7 -6.03 -10.99 5.02
N VAL A 8 -4.97 -10.24 5.29
CA VAL A 8 -4.95 -8.78 5.19
C VAL A 8 -3.89 -8.37 4.18
N ALA A 9 -4.27 -7.53 3.22
CA ALA A 9 -3.34 -7.01 2.22
C ALA A 9 -2.64 -5.78 2.77
N TYR A 10 -1.32 -5.89 2.96
CA TYR A 10 -0.47 -4.76 3.35
C TYR A 10 -0.14 -3.91 2.12
N LEU A 11 -0.57 -2.66 2.13
CA LEU A 11 -0.47 -1.73 1.02
C LEU A 11 0.12 -0.39 1.48
N LYS A 12 0.69 0.34 0.51
CA LYS A 12 1.15 1.71 0.70
C LYS A 12 0.83 2.53 -0.53
N ALA A 13 0.38 3.77 -0.32
CA ALA A 13 0.00 4.68 -1.39
C ALA A 13 1.22 5.37 -2.02
N GLY A 14 2.12 4.57 -2.60
CA GLY A 14 3.43 5.01 -3.07
C GLY A 14 4.10 4.01 -4.03
N PRO A 15 5.34 4.29 -4.46
CA PRO A 15 6.06 3.49 -5.46
C PRO A 15 6.53 2.12 -4.92
N SER A 16 6.66 1.99 -3.60
CA SER A 16 7.00 0.73 -2.94
C SER A 16 6.28 0.60 -1.59
N ALA A 17 6.07 -0.63 -1.13
CA ALA A 17 5.49 -0.92 0.17
C ALA A 17 6.49 -1.62 1.10
N SER A 18 7.03 -2.77 0.69
CA SER A 18 7.89 -3.60 1.56
C SER A 18 9.35 -3.63 1.15
N TYR A 19 9.63 -3.51 -0.15
CA TYR A 19 10.98 -3.68 -0.69
C TYR A 19 11.40 -2.41 -1.44
N PRO A 20 12.55 -1.80 -1.08
CA PRO A 20 13.02 -0.61 -1.76
C PRO A 20 13.36 -0.92 -3.22
N SER A 21 13.22 0.07 -4.09
CA SER A 21 13.58 0.01 -5.51
C SER A 21 12.77 -0.96 -6.38
N THR A 22 11.74 -1.64 -5.87
CA THR A 22 10.88 -2.53 -6.71
C THR A 22 10.15 -1.80 -7.82
N TRP A 23 9.97 -0.49 -7.68
CA TRP A 23 9.43 0.39 -8.72
C TRP A 23 10.26 0.33 -10.03
N ARG A 24 11.53 -0.06 -9.97
CA ARG A 24 12.40 -0.19 -11.15
C ARG A 24 12.17 -1.48 -11.93
N HIS A 25 11.37 -2.42 -11.40
CA HIS A 25 11.08 -3.66 -12.10
C HIS A 25 10.32 -3.36 -13.40
N PRO A 26 10.65 -3.99 -14.54
CA PRO A 26 10.01 -3.68 -15.83
C PRO A 26 8.49 -3.86 -15.86
N SER A 27 7.94 -4.68 -14.96
CA SER A 27 6.50 -4.89 -14.82
C SER A 27 5.82 -3.99 -13.79
N ALA A 28 6.55 -3.13 -13.09
CA ALA A 28 5.96 -2.22 -12.13
C ALA A 28 5.29 -1.05 -12.88
N SER A 29 3.95 -0.94 -12.75
CA SER A 29 3.23 0.24 -13.23
C SER A 29 3.31 1.34 -12.17
N LEU A 30 3.73 2.53 -12.62
CA LEU A 30 3.92 3.74 -11.82
C LEU A 30 3.18 4.95 -12.39
N ASP A 31 2.83 4.90 -13.67
CA ASP A 31 2.13 5.94 -14.41
C ASP A 31 0.67 6.15 -13.96
N ASP A 32 0.13 5.18 -13.23
CA ASP A 32 -1.24 5.15 -12.70
C ASP A 32 -1.31 5.37 -11.19
N LEU A 33 -0.20 5.64 -10.50
CA LEU A 33 -0.14 5.69 -9.04
C LEU A 33 -1.14 6.68 -8.42
N PHE A 34 -1.35 7.81 -9.12
CA PHE A 34 -2.25 8.87 -8.72
C PHE A 34 -3.67 8.73 -9.27
N ARG A 35 -3.91 7.71 -10.10
CA ARG A 35 -5.20 7.46 -10.74
C ARG A 35 -6.11 6.64 -9.82
N PRO A 36 -7.37 7.03 -9.62
CA PRO A 36 -8.30 6.29 -8.76
C PRO A 36 -8.52 4.84 -9.25
N GLU A 37 -8.48 4.62 -10.57
CA GLU A 37 -8.72 3.31 -11.20
C GLU A 37 -7.74 2.23 -10.75
N ARG A 38 -6.50 2.61 -10.42
CA ARG A 38 -5.49 1.70 -9.85
C ARG A 38 -5.97 1.09 -8.55
N TRP A 39 -6.48 1.93 -7.66
CA TRP A 39 -6.93 1.52 -6.33
C TRP A 39 -8.18 0.65 -6.43
N GLU A 40 -9.13 1.02 -7.30
CA GLU A 40 -10.28 0.17 -7.58
C GLU A 40 -9.89 -1.20 -8.16
N HIS A 41 -8.88 -1.25 -9.04
CA HIS A 41 -8.37 -2.50 -9.59
C HIS A 41 -7.73 -3.38 -8.49
N ILE A 42 -6.97 -2.79 -7.57
CA ILE A 42 -6.40 -3.48 -6.42
C ILE A 42 -7.50 -4.08 -5.53
N ALA A 43 -8.56 -3.30 -5.22
CA ALA A 43 -9.72 -3.80 -4.49
C ALA A 43 -10.36 -5.02 -5.16
N ARG A 44 -10.71 -4.92 -6.45
CA ARG A 44 -11.32 -6.04 -7.21
C ARG A 44 -10.43 -7.28 -7.22
N THR A 45 -9.13 -7.10 -7.39
CA THR A 45 -8.15 -8.19 -7.44
C THR A 45 -8.05 -8.94 -6.12
N LEU A 46 -8.18 -8.25 -4.99
CA LEU A 46 -8.05 -8.83 -3.65
C LEU A 46 -9.40 -9.33 -3.08
N GLU A 47 -10.52 -8.83 -3.60
CA GLU A 47 -11.85 -9.37 -3.33
C GLU A 47 -12.05 -10.78 -3.91
N ALA A 48 -11.55 -11.05 -5.12
CA ALA A 48 -11.65 -12.36 -5.78
C ALA A 48 -11.08 -13.53 -4.92
N PRO A 49 -9.89 -13.42 -4.31
CA PRO A 49 -9.36 -14.41 -3.36
C PRO A 49 -9.93 -14.28 -1.92
N ARG A 50 -10.86 -13.37 -1.66
CA ARG A 50 -11.54 -13.17 -0.36
C ARG A 50 -10.62 -12.71 0.78
N PHE A 51 -9.77 -11.72 0.52
CA PHE A 51 -9.07 -11.03 1.62
C PHE A 51 -10.09 -10.40 2.58
N ASP A 52 -9.81 -10.47 3.87
CA ASP A 52 -10.68 -9.93 4.90
C ASP A 52 -10.55 -8.41 4.99
N ALA A 53 -9.35 -7.85 4.82
CA ALA A 53 -9.13 -6.42 4.92
C ALA A 53 -7.96 -5.90 4.08
N PHE A 54 -7.95 -4.58 3.90
CA PHE A 54 -6.84 -3.80 3.38
C PHE A 54 -6.21 -3.02 4.53
N PHE A 55 -4.88 -3.07 4.64
CA PHE A 55 -4.12 -2.30 5.61
C PHE A 55 -3.21 -1.34 4.87
N PHE A 56 -3.50 -0.04 4.96
CA PHE A 56 -2.67 1.01 4.37
C PHE A 56 -1.71 1.56 5.41
N ALA A 57 -0.41 1.29 5.23
CA ALA A 57 0.62 1.93 6.02
C ALA A 57 0.87 3.35 5.51
N ASP A 58 0.88 4.32 6.42
CA ASP A 58 1.10 5.73 6.08
C ASP A 58 2.29 6.34 6.85
N GLY A 59 2.85 7.43 6.33
CA GLY A 59 3.94 8.17 6.93
C GLY A 59 4.01 9.59 6.39
N LEU A 60 3.96 10.58 7.29
CA LEU A 60 3.92 12.01 6.94
C LEU A 60 5.31 12.65 6.81
N GLY A 61 6.38 11.90 7.08
CA GLY A 61 7.76 12.38 7.07
C GLY A 61 8.67 11.51 6.22
N MET A 62 9.81 12.08 5.81
CA MET A 62 10.87 11.36 5.14
C MET A 62 11.98 11.04 6.15
N PRO A 63 12.33 9.75 6.34
CA PRO A 63 13.46 9.38 7.20
C PRO A 63 14.77 9.94 6.66
N ASP A 64 15.54 10.56 7.56
CA ASP A 64 16.86 11.17 7.29
C ASP A 64 17.98 10.58 8.16
N LEU A 65 17.66 9.63 9.06
CA LEU A 65 18.60 8.95 9.96
C LEU A 65 19.83 8.33 9.26
N TYR A 66 19.66 7.86 8.02
CA TYR A 66 20.76 7.24 7.29
C TYR A 66 21.59 8.30 6.57
N LYS A 67 22.86 8.47 6.97
CA LYS A 67 23.78 9.50 6.46
C LYS A 67 23.29 10.93 6.69
N ASP A 68 22.45 11.15 7.71
CA ASP A 68 21.92 12.45 8.11
C ASP A 68 21.26 13.23 6.96
N ARG A 69 20.62 12.51 6.03
CA ARG A 69 19.93 13.08 4.87
C ARG A 69 18.90 12.10 4.30
N PHE A 70 17.86 12.62 3.65
CA PHE A 70 16.79 11.80 3.09
C PHE A 70 17.03 11.30 1.65
N ASN A 71 18.10 11.75 0.97
CA ASN A 71 18.33 11.46 -0.45
C ASN A 71 18.31 9.96 -0.78
N ASP A 72 19.02 9.15 0.02
CA ASP A 72 19.08 7.71 -0.19
C ASP A 72 17.69 7.04 -0.06
N TYR A 73 16.81 7.58 0.80
CA TYR A 73 15.43 7.11 0.95
C TYR A 73 14.57 7.47 -0.26
N LEU A 74 14.72 8.69 -0.77
CA LEU A 74 14.00 9.19 -1.94
C LEU A 74 14.43 8.46 -3.23
N ASP A 75 15.73 8.38 -3.51
CA ASP A 75 16.30 7.82 -4.75
C ASP A 75 15.98 6.34 -4.95
N ARG A 76 15.79 5.63 -3.83
CA ARG A 76 15.44 4.21 -3.82
C ARG A 76 13.94 3.99 -3.77
N GLY A 77 13.13 5.05 -3.80
CA GLY A 77 11.69 4.98 -3.63
C GLY A 77 11.35 4.18 -2.39
N GLY A 78 11.83 4.63 -1.23
CA GLY A 78 11.54 4.04 0.08
C GLY A 78 10.04 3.96 0.37
N GLN A 79 9.66 3.70 1.62
CA GLN A 79 8.24 3.62 2.00
C GLN A 79 7.61 5.04 2.03
N LEU A 80 7.51 5.66 0.86
CA LEU A 80 6.92 6.97 0.65
C LEU A 80 5.41 6.83 0.55
N SER A 81 4.69 7.69 1.25
CA SER A 81 3.27 7.90 1.02
C SER A 81 3.10 9.12 0.14
N LEU A 82 2.78 8.90 -1.13
CA LEU A 82 2.57 9.98 -2.09
C LEU A 82 1.11 10.45 -2.12
N ARG A 83 0.21 9.69 -1.49
CA ARG A 83 -1.22 10.00 -1.35
C ARG A 83 -1.69 9.63 0.04
N ASP A 84 -2.62 10.41 0.57
CA ASP A 84 -3.35 10.07 1.79
C ASP A 84 -4.26 8.85 1.51
N PRO A 85 -4.10 7.72 2.22
CA PRO A 85 -4.96 6.55 2.08
C PRO A 85 -6.44 6.84 2.31
N MET A 86 -6.79 7.83 3.15
CA MET A 86 -8.18 8.21 3.40
C MET A 86 -8.85 8.89 2.20
N GLY A 87 -8.05 9.46 1.30
CA GLY A 87 -8.53 10.06 0.05
C GLY A 87 -8.61 9.10 -1.13
N LEU A 88 -8.24 7.82 -0.95
CA LEU A 88 -8.40 6.82 -1.99
C LEU A 88 -9.89 6.46 -2.15
N PRO A 89 -10.35 6.11 -3.38
CA PRO A 89 -11.71 5.61 -3.57
C PRO A 89 -12.01 4.50 -2.56
N PRO A 90 -13.27 4.37 -2.09
CA PRO A 90 -13.61 3.34 -1.14
C PRO A 90 -13.19 1.98 -1.71
N LEU A 91 -12.17 1.37 -1.13
CA LEU A 91 -11.79 -0.02 -1.43
C LEU A 91 -12.79 -1.00 -0.81
N ALA A 92 -14.00 -0.53 -0.53
CA ALA A 92 -15.00 -1.17 0.28
C ALA A 92 -15.80 -2.17 -0.56
N ARG A 93 -15.22 -3.36 -0.70
CA ARG A 93 -15.92 -4.59 -0.30
C ARG A 93 -15.00 -5.55 0.44
N ALA A 94 -14.07 -5.02 1.25
CA ALA A 94 -13.50 -5.78 2.36
C ALA A 94 -14.59 -6.07 3.40
N ARG A 95 -14.76 -7.34 3.76
CA ARG A 95 -15.66 -7.75 4.84
C ARG A 95 -15.12 -7.15 6.13
N SER A 96 -15.84 -6.22 6.76
CA SER A 96 -15.36 -5.60 7.99
C SER A 96 -14.97 -6.68 9.01
N ILE A 97 -13.70 -6.75 9.39
CA ILE A 97 -13.31 -7.43 10.62
C ILE A 97 -13.63 -6.44 11.73
N SER A 98 -14.74 -6.67 12.43
CA SER A 98 -15.09 -5.93 13.62
C SER A 98 -14.09 -6.27 14.72
N GLY A 99 -13.10 -5.40 14.91
CA GLY A 99 -12.17 -5.45 16.04
C GLY A 99 -10.73 -5.18 15.65
N TRP A 100 -10.36 -3.92 15.44
CA TRP A 100 -9.00 -3.42 15.63
C TRP A 100 -9.05 -1.94 16.06
N GLY A 101 -8.19 -1.60 17.01
CA GLY A 101 -7.71 -0.25 17.32
C GLY A 101 -6.23 -0.14 16.98
#